data_AF-A0A7U9R475-F1
#
_entry.id   AF-A0A7U9R475-F1
#
_cell.length_a   1.000
_cell.length_b   1.000
_cell.length_c   1.000
_cell.angle_alpha   90.00
_cell.angle_beta   90.00
_cell.angle_gamma   90.00
#
_symmetry.space_group_name_H-M   'P 1'
#
loop_
_entity.id
_entity.type
_entity.pdbx_description
1 polymer ?
#
loop_
_entity_poly.entity_id
_entity_poly.type
_entity_poly.pdbx_seq_one_letter_code
_entity_poly.pdbx_strand_id
1 'polypeptide(L)'
;MNLKIEDLMKKIGLPKRYFNNNFIISEKFSEEKEKFLSLIRQCNGDEFDGDKKTQLEESISQIIKVADNISNIILDIFNYYENADYKRTQELMDELMLQIENDIFIGSIDDRVCINCNGDNCYTRFRMTPGYRFFRVRAVDYESSSIQKNADELFHIPLSKRAYSNNERFSLVGFPSLYLSTMLPLAWQECGYPQKYYYSEYQYKYSIDQSSGKRLLENEFKFLLLYSPSEIAIWGMSIKYNNFALWLEVIKRYLKTYPLILACSFVNQSGKVPYKQEYIIPQMLMQWVQRNSSKVQGIEYFTCADISMRTSEWCAYNIVIPAIPPYDDKKYSIPLKEKFCWTVPQYYSVPILDKSYNEADREYIYNLVSKIRNAMRSFSFPDNYHAALIKMINVCGCLMSLLENQSAIDMQLVLQILNSLSENISGIRRLQLDKDIEKEIRNDELVGEKELKDACCSFQEIYNSFVDNSSFSECIERIISKHKDFCWNDLHPHSEIILICYRDYEKDDPIKWLNENHVLHSIFKIDSSGKSIEYLKKIALDAEVSLDDFWGCHVEDDEWIKDNMDKVKTPIFVKISDVSIYSKPETKSVEIVSIGFDKDILFDKLLC
;
A
#
# COMPACT_ATOMS: atom_id res chain seq x y z
N MET A 1 37.91 4.73 3.16
CA MET A 1 37.20 4.21 1.98
C MET A 1 36.09 5.21 1.71
N ASN A 2 36.05 5.80 0.52
CA ASN A 2 35.12 6.90 0.25
C ASN A 2 33.74 6.32 -0.05
N LEU A 3 32.71 6.88 0.59
CA LEU A 3 31.35 6.38 0.56
C LEU A 3 30.51 7.27 -0.36
N LYS A 4 29.80 6.66 -1.30
CA LYS A 4 28.81 7.38 -2.13
C LYS A 4 27.57 7.69 -1.30
N ILE A 5 26.83 8.74 -1.66
CA ILE A 5 25.57 9.09 -0.96
C ILE A 5 24.56 7.94 -1.03
N GLU A 6 24.50 7.22 -2.15
CA GLU A 6 23.60 6.07 -2.29
C GLU A 6 23.97 4.92 -1.34
N ASP A 7 25.27 4.66 -1.16
CA ASP A 7 25.76 3.63 -0.25
C ASP A 7 25.56 4.04 1.22
N LEU A 8 25.65 5.34 1.52
CA LEU A 8 25.25 5.90 2.81
C LEU A 8 23.77 5.59 3.08
N MET A 9 22.86 5.92 2.15
CA MET A 9 21.41 5.69 2.31
C MET A 9 21.10 4.22 2.61
N LYS A 10 21.75 3.27 1.91
CA LYS A 10 21.62 1.83 2.19
C LYS A 10 22.08 1.47 3.61
N LYS A 11 23.21 2.01 4.05
CA LYS A 11 23.80 1.71 5.38
C LYS A 11 23.02 2.32 6.54
N ILE A 12 22.30 3.41 6.31
CA ILE A 12 21.46 4.09 7.33
C ILE A 12 19.99 3.63 7.26
N GLY A 13 19.71 2.54 6.54
CA GLY A 13 18.37 1.99 6.35
C GLY A 13 17.52 1.89 7.62
N LEU A 14 16.22 2.12 7.44
CA LEU A 14 15.18 2.12 8.47
C LEU A 14 14.08 1.11 8.11
N PRO A 15 13.32 0.57 9.09
CA PRO A 15 13.39 0.82 10.53
C PRO A 15 14.58 0.14 11.23
N LYS A 16 14.93 0.59 12.44
CA LYS A 16 15.94 -0.06 13.30
C LYS A 16 15.27 -1.01 14.28
N ARG A 17 15.62 -2.30 14.22
CA ARG A 17 15.02 -3.35 15.06
C ARG A 17 16.01 -3.83 16.11
N TYR A 18 15.56 -3.92 17.35
CA TYR A 18 16.33 -4.46 18.47
C TYR A 18 15.53 -5.56 19.18
N PHE A 19 16.23 -6.61 19.61
CA PHE A 19 15.66 -7.82 20.21
C PHE A 19 16.08 -8.01 21.68
N ASN A 20 16.67 -6.98 22.29
CA ASN A 20 17.17 -7.05 23.66
C ASN A 20 16.08 -6.65 24.67
N ASN A 21 15.86 -7.48 25.69
CA ASN A 21 14.95 -7.20 26.80
C ASN A 21 15.31 -5.91 27.56
N ASN A 22 16.57 -5.46 27.49
CA ASN A 22 17.05 -4.20 28.07
C ASN A 22 17.13 -3.10 27.01
N PHE A 23 16.07 -2.90 26.23
CA PHE A 23 15.99 -1.80 25.26
C PHE A 23 15.89 -0.45 25.97
N ILE A 24 16.90 0.41 25.75
CA ILE A 24 16.91 1.80 26.21
C ILE A 24 17.03 2.69 24.98
N ILE A 25 16.00 3.50 24.71
CA ILE A 25 15.90 4.26 23.46
C ILE A 25 17.03 5.28 23.32
N SER A 26 17.44 5.94 24.40
CA SER A 26 18.50 6.96 24.39
C SER A 26 19.85 6.37 24.02
N GLU A 27 20.21 5.21 24.59
CA GLU A 27 21.43 4.46 24.25
C GLU A 27 21.42 4.04 22.77
N LYS A 28 20.32 3.45 22.29
CA LYS A 28 20.22 2.96 20.90
C LYS A 28 20.19 4.09 19.88
N PHE A 29 19.55 5.21 20.23
CA PHE A 29 19.62 6.41 19.43
C PHE A 29 21.06 6.95 19.36
N SER A 30 21.78 7.01 20.48
CA SER A 30 23.17 7.45 20.52
C SER A 30 24.09 6.57 19.68
N GLU A 31 23.93 5.24 19.74
CA GLU A 31 24.69 4.28 18.92
C GLU A 31 24.48 4.52 17.41
N GLU A 32 23.22 4.63 16.97
CA GLU A 32 22.90 4.85 15.55
C GLU A 32 23.24 6.27 15.09
N LYS A 33 23.17 7.28 15.96
CA LYS A 33 23.67 8.64 15.73
C LYS A 33 25.17 8.62 15.41
N GLU A 34 25.99 8.02 16.27
CA GLU A 34 27.44 7.98 16.06
C GLU A 34 27.81 7.22 14.78
N LYS A 35 27.10 6.13 14.50
CA LYS A 35 27.24 5.39 13.24
C LYS A 35 26.89 6.26 12.03
N PHE A 36 25.78 6.98 12.08
CA PHE A 36 25.37 7.91 11.02
C PHE A 36 26.42 9.00 10.78
N LEU A 37 26.86 9.69 11.85
CA LEU A 37 27.87 10.75 11.76
C LEU A 37 29.23 10.23 11.26
N SER A 38 29.61 9.01 11.63
CA SER A 38 30.81 8.34 11.11
C SER A 38 30.70 8.03 9.62
N LEU A 39 29.54 7.57 9.15
CA LEU A 39 29.31 7.22 7.74
C LEU A 39 29.24 8.46 6.85
N ILE A 40 28.54 9.52 7.27
CA ILE A 40 28.41 10.74 6.46
C ILE A 40 29.76 11.47 6.30
N ARG A 41 30.65 11.40 7.31
CA ARG A 41 32.03 11.92 7.22
C ARG A 41 32.88 11.23 6.15
N GLN A 42 32.50 10.03 5.71
CA GLN A 42 33.17 9.31 4.63
C GLN A 42 32.67 9.72 3.23
N CYS A 43 31.65 10.58 3.15
CA CYS A 43 31.10 11.09 1.90
C CYS A 43 31.84 12.36 1.48
N ASN A 44 32.90 12.21 0.69
CA ASN A 44 33.75 13.30 0.20
C ASN A 44 33.43 13.72 -1.26
N GLY A 45 32.33 13.23 -1.82
CA GLY A 45 31.89 13.59 -3.16
C GLY A 45 32.75 13.08 -4.31
N ASP A 46 33.63 12.10 -4.08
CA ASP A 46 34.44 11.45 -5.14
C ASP A 46 33.61 10.78 -6.25
N GLU A 47 32.29 10.67 -6.08
CA GLU A 47 31.39 10.25 -7.16
C GLU A 47 31.07 11.35 -8.18
N PHE A 48 31.56 12.57 -7.97
CA PHE A 48 31.40 13.74 -8.84
C PHE A 48 32.75 14.43 -9.13
N ASP A 49 32.84 15.12 -10.26
CA ASP A 49 34.01 15.89 -10.68
C ASP A 49 33.80 17.41 -10.51
N GLY A 50 34.90 18.15 -10.35
CA GLY A 50 34.93 19.62 -10.37
C GLY A 50 34.04 20.27 -9.31
N ASP A 51 33.31 21.31 -9.71
CA ASP A 51 32.48 22.14 -8.82
C ASP A 51 31.43 21.35 -8.04
N LYS A 52 30.89 20.27 -8.61
CA LYS A 52 29.87 19.43 -7.96
C LYS A 52 30.44 18.74 -6.72
N LYS A 53 31.71 18.30 -6.78
CA LYS A 53 32.40 17.71 -5.65
C LYS A 53 32.55 18.72 -4.51
N THR A 54 33.04 19.91 -4.81
CA THR A 54 33.23 20.98 -3.82
C THR A 54 31.91 21.39 -3.17
N GLN A 55 30.83 21.55 -3.95
CA GLN A 55 29.50 21.86 -3.41
C GLN A 55 28.99 20.78 -2.44
N LEU A 56 29.24 19.50 -2.74
CA LEU A 56 28.85 18.40 -1.87
C LEU A 56 29.71 18.37 -0.60
N GLU A 57 31.03 18.57 -0.68
CA GLU A 57 31.93 18.62 0.47
C GLU A 57 31.54 19.75 1.45
N GLU A 58 31.24 20.93 0.93
CA GLU A 58 30.74 22.07 1.73
C GLU A 58 29.38 21.75 2.38
N SER A 59 28.48 21.13 1.61
CA SER A 59 27.16 20.72 2.11
C SER A 59 27.27 19.68 3.23
N ILE A 60 28.13 18.68 3.09
CA ILE A 60 28.35 17.62 4.10
C ILE A 60 28.80 18.21 5.43
N SER A 61 29.71 19.19 5.40
CA SER A 61 30.19 19.87 6.61
C SER A 61 29.04 20.57 7.35
N GLN A 62 28.14 21.24 6.62
CA GLN A 62 26.96 21.88 7.20
C GLN A 62 25.94 20.86 7.71
N ILE A 63 25.71 19.78 6.95
CA ILE A 63 24.78 18.71 7.32
C ILE A 63 25.21 18.06 8.64
N ILE A 64 26.49 17.72 8.79
CA ILE A 64 27.04 17.12 10.01
C ILE A 64 26.76 18.01 11.22
N LYS A 65 27.03 19.31 11.11
CA LYS A 65 26.81 20.26 12.22
C LYS A 65 25.35 20.31 12.64
N VAL A 66 24.43 20.44 11.69
CA VAL A 66 23.00 20.51 11.98
C VAL A 66 22.51 19.18 12.53
N ALA A 67 22.83 18.06 11.88
CA ALA A 67 22.33 16.75 12.29
C ALA A 67 22.87 16.33 13.67
N ASP A 68 24.12 16.65 14.01
CA ASP A 68 24.66 16.42 15.35
C ASP A 68 23.92 17.25 16.41
N ASN A 69 23.65 18.52 16.12
CA ASN A 69 22.87 19.39 17.02
C ASN A 69 21.47 18.84 17.27
N ILE A 70 20.73 18.50 16.20
CA ILE A 70 19.39 17.91 16.30
C ILE A 70 19.43 16.59 17.08
N SER A 71 20.45 15.76 16.86
CA SER A 71 20.60 14.51 17.60
C SER A 71 20.84 14.74 19.10
N ASN A 72 21.60 15.78 19.48
CA ASN A 72 21.82 16.14 20.88
C ASN A 72 20.52 16.63 21.53
N ILE A 73 19.73 17.44 20.84
CA ILE A 73 18.39 17.86 21.33
C ILE A 73 17.49 16.64 21.56
N ILE A 74 17.49 15.66 20.65
CA ILE A 74 16.72 14.41 20.82
C ILE A 74 17.18 13.62 22.04
N LEU A 75 18.49 13.51 22.27
CA LEU A 75 19.05 12.86 23.47
C LEU A 75 18.64 13.59 24.75
N ASP A 76 18.65 14.92 24.75
CA ASP A 76 18.17 15.73 25.86
C ASP A 76 16.68 15.51 26.10
N ILE A 77 15.86 15.43 25.04
CA ILE A 77 14.43 15.09 25.16
C ILE A 77 14.26 13.75 25.86
N PHE A 78 14.99 12.70 25.47
CA PHE A 78 14.90 11.41 26.15
C PHE A 78 15.27 11.52 27.63
N ASN A 79 16.37 12.21 27.96
CA ASN A 79 16.82 12.40 29.33
C ASN A 79 15.78 13.16 30.19
N TYR A 80 15.25 14.28 29.71
CA TYR A 80 14.22 15.03 30.44
C TYR A 80 12.90 14.27 30.54
N TYR A 81 12.53 13.48 29.52
CA TYR A 81 11.33 12.64 29.54
C TYR A 81 11.42 11.56 30.62
N GLU A 82 12.57 10.87 30.71
CA GLU A 82 12.83 9.85 31.74
C GLU A 82 12.87 10.43 33.16
N ASN A 83 13.24 11.71 33.30
CA ASN A 83 13.18 12.46 34.56
C ASN A 83 11.82 13.16 34.80
N ALA A 84 10.79 12.85 34.01
CA ALA A 84 9.43 13.39 34.11
C ALA A 84 9.29 14.92 33.97
N ASP A 85 10.26 15.60 33.33
CA ASP A 85 10.18 17.03 33.01
C ASP A 85 9.52 17.23 31.64
N TYR A 86 8.22 16.95 31.57
CA TYR A 86 7.45 17.06 30.33
C TYR A 86 7.35 18.49 29.78
N LYS A 87 7.54 19.52 30.61
CA LYS A 87 7.56 20.89 30.12
C LYS A 87 8.82 21.12 29.30
N ARG A 88 9.98 20.74 29.85
CA ARG A 88 11.25 20.93 29.17
C ARG A 88 11.35 20.13 27.88
N THR A 89 10.83 18.90 27.86
CA THR A 89 10.82 18.09 26.63
C THR A 89 10.04 18.79 25.50
N GLN A 90 8.90 19.43 25.80
CA GLN A 90 8.13 20.16 24.79
C GLN A 90 8.85 21.41 24.28
N GLU A 91 9.50 22.17 25.16
CA GLU A 91 10.33 23.30 24.77
C GLU A 91 11.45 22.87 23.80
N LEU A 92 12.13 21.75 24.10
CA LEU A 92 13.17 21.18 23.25
C LEU A 92 12.62 20.66 21.92
N MET A 93 11.42 20.07 21.91
CA MET A 93 10.78 19.63 20.66
C MET A 93 10.40 20.82 19.77
N ASP A 94 9.89 21.90 20.35
CA ASP A 94 9.59 23.13 19.62
C ASP A 94 10.88 23.78 19.08
N GLU A 95 11.96 23.79 19.86
CA GLU A 95 13.28 24.23 19.42
C GLU A 95 13.79 23.38 18.25
N LEU A 96 13.71 22.05 18.36
CA LEU A 96 14.10 21.12 17.31
C LEU A 96 13.36 21.44 16.02
N MET A 97 12.03 21.51 16.07
CA MET A 97 11.20 21.74 14.89
C MET A 97 11.44 23.12 14.26
N LEU A 98 11.72 24.14 15.06
CA LEU A 98 12.09 25.47 14.57
C LEU A 98 13.43 25.43 13.82
N GLN A 99 14.43 24.70 14.34
CA GLN A 99 15.76 24.60 13.72
C GLN A 99 15.71 23.92 12.35
N ILE A 100 14.78 22.99 12.13
CA ILE A 100 14.65 22.23 10.87
C ILE A 100 13.47 22.69 10.01
N GLU A 101 12.79 23.81 10.32
CA GLU A 101 11.56 24.24 9.63
C GLU A 101 11.75 24.35 8.10
N ASN A 102 12.93 24.79 7.66
CA ASN A 102 13.26 24.91 6.23
C ASN A 102 13.78 23.60 5.61
N ASP A 103 14.15 22.62 6.42
CA ASP A 103 14.71 21.35 5.97
C ASP A 103 13.65 20.24 5.91
N ILE A 104 12.62 20.25 6.76
CA ILE A 104 11.52 19.27 6.74
C ILE A 104 10.75 19.28 5.43
N PHE A 105 10.29 18.11 4.98
CA PHE A 105 9.46 18.00 3.78
C PHE A 105 7.99 18.14 4.14
N ILE A 106 7.36 19.14 3.51
CA ILE A 106 5.91 19.36 3.59
C ILE A 106 5.33 19.27 2.18
N GLY A 107 4.29 18.47 1.99
CA GLY A 107 3.66 18.30 0.68
C GLY A 107 2.20 17.89 0.77
N SER A 108 1.62 17.56 -0.39
CA SER A 108 0.25 17.04 -0.49
C SER A 108 0.15 15.55 -0.17
N ILE A 109 -1.07 15.07 0.02
CA ILE A 109 -1.38 13.66 0.35
C ILE A 109 -0.85 12.63 -0.67
N ASP A 110 -0.68 13.07 -1.92
CA ASP A 110 -0.16 12.30 -3.07
C ASP A 110 1.32 12.63 -3.35
N ASP A 111 2.07 13.00 -2.30
CA ASP A 111 3.51 13.19 -2.30
C ASP A 111 4.03 14.30 -3.22
N ARG A 112 3.22 15.32 -3.56
CA ARG A 112 3.76 16.49 -4.29
C ARG A 112 4.46 17.42 -3.32
N VAL A 113 5.77 17.58 -3.53
CA VAL A 113 6.63 18.43 -2.72
C VAL A 113 7.21 19.56 -3.57
N CYS A 114 7.21 20.77 -3.03
CA CYS A 114 7.91 21.91 -3.62
C CYS A 114 9.29 22.07 -2.96
N ILE A 115 10.33 22.09 -3.78
CA ILE A 115 11.71 22.31 -3.36
C ILE A 115 12.17 23.63 -3.97
N ASN A 116 12.60 24.58 -3.13
CA ASN A 116 13.22 25.81 -3.60
C ASN A 116 14.71 25.55 -3.82
N CYS A 117 15.17 25.69 -5.07
CA CYS A 117 16.56 25.54 -5.46
C CYS A 117 17.05 26.88 -5.99
N ASN A 118 17.86 27.60 -5.21
CA ASN A 118 18.45 28.89 -5.62
C ASN A 118 17.42 29.94 -6.09
N GLY A 119 16.23 29.95 -5.49
CA GLY A 119 15.13 30.86 -5.87
C GLY A 119 14.10 30.25 -6.81
N ASP A 120 14.42 29.13 -7.49
CA ASP A 120 13.50 28.44 -8.39
C ASP A 120 12.71 27.35 -7.67
N ASN A 121 11.39 27.36 -7.82
CA ASN A 121 10.51 26.35 -7.24
C ASN A 121 10.38 25.13 -8.16
N CYS A 122 10.94 23.99 -7.71
CA CYS A 122 10.84 22.70 -8.38
C CYS A 122 9.80 21.81 -7.69
N TYR A 123 8.82 21.30 -8.43
CA TYR A 123 7.87 20.32 -7.91
C TYR A 123 8.34 18.90 -8.24
N THR A 124 8.33 18.01 -7.24
CA THR A 124 8.72 16.61 -7.39
C THR A 124 7.82 15.70 -6.57
N ARG A 125 7.97 14.38 -6.78
CA ARG A 125 7.46 13.30 -5.94
C ARG A 125 8.61 12.35 -5.63
N PHE A 126 8.77 11.96 -4.38
CA PHE A 126 9.85 11.07 -3.94
C PHE A 126 9.42 9.60 -3.98
N ARG A 127 8.16 9.31 -3.70
CA ARG A 127 7.61 7.95 -3.73
C ARG A 127 7.23 7.54 -5.14
N MET A 128 7.55 6.29 -5.48
CA MET A 128 7.23 5.72 -6.80
C MET A 128 5.73 5.58 -7.03
N THR A 129 4.98 5.21 -5.99
CA THR A 129 3.53 5.06 -6.06
C THR A 129 2.86 6.07 -5.13
N PRO A 130 2.62 7.32 -5.59
CA PRO A 130 1.86 8.28 -4.82
C PRO A 130 0.44 7.75 -4.54
N GLY A 131 -0.03 7.94 -3.32
CA GLY A 131 -1.35 7.47 -2.88
C GLY A 131 -2.47 8.29 -3.51
N TYR A 132 -3.37 7.60 -4.23
CA TYR A 132 -4.64 8.17 -4.75
C TYR A 132 -5.88 7.50 -4.15
N ARG A 133 -5.69 6.29 -3.62
CA ARG A 133 -6.66 5.51 -2.86
C ARG A 133 -6.05 5.22 -1.50
N PHE A 134 -6.87 5.26 -0.47
CA PHE A 134 -6.42 4.97 0.89
C PHE A 134 -7.35 3.99 1.56
N PHE A 135 -6.84 3.31 2.57
CA PHE A 135 -7.53 2.21 3.22
C PHE A 135 -7.42 2.33 4.71
N ARG A 136 -8.46 1.88 5.40
CA ARG A 136 -8.40 1.64 6.84
C ARG A 136 -9.01 0.30 7.15
N VAL A 137 -8.40 -0.40 8.10
CA VAL A 137 -8.82 -1.72 8.55
C VAL A 137 -9.26 -1.65 10.01
N ARG A 138 -10.25 -2.47 10.36
CA ARG A 138 -10.67 -2.74 11.73
C ARG A 138 -10.80 -4.24 11.95
N ALA A 139 -9.92 -4.80 12.78
CA ALA A 139 -10.01 -6.20 13.20
C ALA A 139 -11.30 -6.48 13.98
N VAL A 140 -11.89 -7.66 13.76
CA VAL A 140 -13.09 -8.13 14.46
C VAL A 140 -13.03 -9.65 14.66
N ASP A 141 -13.76 -10.17 15.64
CA ASP A 141 -13.86 -11.62 15.86
C ASP A 141 -14.96 -12.28 15.00
N TYR A 142 -16.00 -11.50 14.68
CA TYR A 142 -17.17 -11.94 13.94
C TYR A 142 -17.76 -10.82 13.08
N GLU A 143 -18.50 -11.19 12.05
CA GLU A 143 -19.24 -10.28 11.20
C GLU A 143 -20.36 -9.60 11.99
N SER A 144 -20.51 -8.29 11.83
CA SER A 144 -21.49 -7.47 12.53
C SER A 144 -22.21 -6.51 11.59
N SER A 145 -23.52 -6.69 11.48
CA SER A 145 -24.39 -5.83 10.64
C SER A 145 -24.40 -4.37 11.09
N SER A 146 -24.11 -4.07 12.35
CA SER A 146 -24.03 -2.70 12.85
C SER A 146 -22.79 -1.96 12.34
N ILE A 147 -21.67 -2.67 12.13
CA ILE A 147 -20.46 -2.11 11.53
C ILE A 147 -20.68 -1.90 10.03
N GLN A 148 -21.16 -2.93 9.34
CA GLN A 148 -21.33 -2.91 7.89
C GLN A 148 -22.28 -1.81 7.39
N LYS A 149 -23.29 -1.45 8.18
CA LYS A 149 -24.26 -0.41 7.84
C LYS A 149 -23.85 1.01 8.28
N ASN A 150 -22.70 1.17 8.92
CA ASN A 150 -22.27 2.46 9.44
C ASN A 150 -20.85 2.81 9.00
N ALA A 151 -20.74 3.64 7.95
CA ALA A 151 -19.46 4.13 7.44
C ALA A 151 -18.63 4.89 8.50
N ASP A 152 -19.26 5.52 9.50
CA ASP A 152 -18.55 6.22 10.56
C ASP A 152 -17.78 5.26 11.49
N GLU A 153 -18.04 3.93 11.48
CA GLU A 153 -17.33 2.94 12.32
C GLU A 153 -15.88 2.70 11.90
N LEU A 154 -15.53 3.01 10.65
CA LEU A 154 -14.16 3.02 10.15
C LEU A 154 -13.62 4.45 9.93
N PHE A 155 -14.33 5.49 10.36
CA PHE A 155 -13.76 6.84 10.44
C PHE A 155 -12.95 7.02 11.74
N HIS A 156 -12.39 8.20 12.03
CA HIS A 156 -11.67 8.38 13.31
C HIS A 156 -12.63 8.14 14.49
N ILE A 157 -12.14 7.69 15.65
CA ILE A 157 -13.01 7.48 16.82
C ILE A 157 -13.67 8.83 17.18
N PRO A 158 -15.00 8.91 17.40
CA PRO A 158 -15.64 10.17 17.76
C PRO A 158 -15.16 10.60 19.15
N LEU A 159 -15.07 11.91 19.43
CA LEU A 159 -14.52 12.39 20.71
C LEU A 159 -15.31 11.90 21.94
N SER A 160 -16.60 11.62 21.79
CA SER A 160 -17.44 11.00 22.83
C SER A 160 -16.95 9.61 23.24
N LYS A 161 -16.17 8.94 22.38
CA LYS A 161 -15.60 7.60 22.54
C LYS A 161 -14.06 7.62 22.67
N ARG A 162 -13.44 8.76 22.96
CA ARG A 162 -11.97 8.93 23.02
C ARG A 162 -11.22 7.99 23.97
N ALA A 163 -11.92 7.34 24.90
CA ALA A 163 -11.34 6.32 25.77
C ALA A 163 -10.86 5.06 25.01
N TYR A 164 -11.34 4.84 23.78
CA TYR A 164 -10.93 3.72 22.92
C TYR A 164 -9.76 4.07 21.98
N SER A 165 -9.16 5.26 22.11
CA SER A 165 -7.96 5.61 21.34
C SER A 165 -6.75 4.82 21.86
N ASN A 166 -6.21 3.94 21.02
CA ASN A 166 -5.04 3.13 21.34
C ASN A 166 -3.74 3.95 21.40
N ASN A 167 -2.74 3.38 22.09
CA ASN A 167 -1.37 3.90 22.14
C ASN A 167 -0.57 3.42 20.91
N GLU A 168 -0.71 4.17 19.80
CA GLU A 168 0.01 3.96 18.54
C GLU A 168 1.22 4.91 18.40
N ARG A 169 2.10 4.64 17.42
CA ARG A 169 3.36 5.38 17.22
C ARG A 169 3.11 6.87 17.06
N PHE A 170 2.31 7.24 16.07
CA PHE A 170 1.86 8.62 15.87
C PHE A 170 0.43 8.76 16.41
N SER A 171 0.31 8.83 17.73
CA SER A 171 -0.98 8.98 18.41
C SER A 171 -0.87 9.89 19.62
N LEU A 172 -2.01 10.34 20.11
CA LEU A 172 -2.12 11.14 21.32
C LEU A 172 -3.24 10.56 22.16
N VAL A 173 -2.92 10.15 23.39
CA VAL A 173 -3.88 9.51 24.28
C VAL A 173 -5.06 10.45 24.52
N GLY A 174 -6.28 9.98 24.23
CA GLY A 174 -7.51 10.77 24.35
C GLY A 174 -7.78 11.75 23.19
N PHE A 175 -6.94 11.76 22.15
CA PHE A 175 -7.13 12.55 20.93
C PHE A 175 -7.17 11.62 19.72
N PRO A 176 -8.37 11.27 19.23
CA PRO A 176 -8.54 10.42 18.06
C PRO A 176 -7.85 10.97 16.82
N SER A 177 -7.37 10.05 15.97
CA SER A 177 -6.84 10.35 14.64
C SER A 177 -7.49 9.46 13.59
N LEU A 178 -7.51 9.94 12.35
CA LEU A 178 -7.79 9.16 11.16
C LEU A 178 -6.48 8.53 10.68
N TYR A 179 -6.40 7.20 10.72
CA TYR A 179 -5.28 6.41 10.21
C TYR A 179 -5.66 5.82 8.87
N LEU A 180 -4.80 6.01 7.87
CA LEU A 180 -4.99 5.49 6.52
C LEU A 180 -3.68 4.86 6.02
N SER A 181 -3.77 3.92 5.09
CA SER A 181 -2.64 3.39 4.33
C SER A 181 -2.92 3.51 2.85
N THR A 182 -1.90 3.68 2.01
CA THR A 182 -2.09 3.77 0.55
C THR A 182 -2.43 2.44 -0.13
N MET A 183 -2.31 1.33 0.61
CA MET A 183 -2.66 -0.01 0.14
C MET A 183 -3.41 -0.76 1.25
N LEU A 184 -4.51 -1.44 0.90
CA LEU A 184 -5.29 -2.28 1.82
C LEU A 184 -4.44 -3.23 2.64
N PRO A 185 -3.47 -3.93 2.06
CA PRO A 185 -2.79 -4.96 2.83
C PRO A 185 -1.67 -4.41 3.69
N LEU A 186 -1.18 -3.18 3.40
CA LEU A 186 -0.40 -2.43 4.38
C LEU A 186 -1.29 -2.11 5.59
N ALA A 187 -2.52 -1.61 5.39
CA ALA A 187 -3.45 -1.35 6.50
C ALA A 187 -3.76 -2.63 7.30
N TRP A 188 -3.93 -3.77 6.62
CA TRP A 188 -4.13 -5.09 7.23
C TRP A 188 -2.93 -5.53 8.07
N GLN A 189 -1.72 -5.38 7.54
CA GLN A 189 -0.46 -5.67 8.23
C GLN A 189 -0.27 -4.79 9.47
N GLU A 190 -0.55 -3.48 9.39
CA GLU A 190 -0.47 -2.54 10.52
C GLU A 190 -1.47 -2.89 11.63
N CYS A 191 -2.59 -3.54 11.28
CA CYS A 191 -3.57 -4.07 12.24
C CYS A 191 -3.20 -5.44 12.81
N GLY A 192 -2.01 -5.97 12.51
CA GLY A 192 -1.52 -7.23 13.06
C GLY A 192 -2.06 -8.48 12.36
N TYR A 193 -2.34 -8.39 11.06
CA TYR A 193 -2.78 -9.51 10.22
C TYR A 193 -4.06 -10.22 10.74
N PRO A 194 -5.14 -9.48 11.05
CA PRO A 194 -6.36 -10.09 11.57
C PRO A 194 -6.97 -11.07 10.57
N GLN A 195 -7.42 -12.24 11.06
CA GLN A 195 -8.08 -13.25 10.21
C GLN A 195 -9.43 -12.76 9.66
N LYS A 196 -10.10 -11.89 10.42
CA LYS A 196 -11.39 -11.31 10.10
C LYS A 196 -11.33 -9.81 10.36
N TYR A 197 -11.78 -9.03 9.41
CA TYR A 197 -11.73 -7.58 9.53
C TYR A 197 -12.77 -6.90 8.65
N TYR A 198 -13.03 -5.64 8.96
CA TYR A 198 -13.67 -4.72 8.06
C TYR A 198 -12.63 -3.80 7.43
N TYR A 199 -12.85 -3.39 6.17
CA TYR A 199 -12.08 -2.33 5.54
C TYR A 199 -12.98 -1.30 4.86
N SER A 200 -12.51 -0.06 4.78
CA SER A 200 -13.12 1.01 4.00
C SER A 200 -12.06 1.61 3.10
N GLU A 201 -12.48 1.95 1.88
CA GLU A 201 -11.70 2.69 0.91
C GLU A 201 -11.97 4.18 1.07
N TYR A 202 -10.95 4.98 0.87
CA TYR A 202 -10.95 6.42 1.05
C TYR A 202 -10.42 7.09 -0.21
N GLN A 203 -11.14 8.14 -0.61
CA GLN A 203 -10.78 9.04 -1.69
C GLN A 203 -10.57 10.44 -1.11
N TYR A 204 -9.43 11.05 -1.42
CA TYR A 204 -9.18 12.45 -1.06
C TYR A 204 -9.83 13.39 -2.06
N LYS A 205 -10.55 14.39 -1.54
CA LYS A 205 -11.20 15.43 -2.33
C LYS A 205 -10.22 16.57 -2.58
N TYR A 206 -9.59 16.53 -3.75
CA TYR A 206 -8.68 17.59 -4.19
C TYR A 206 -9.43 18.91 -4.39
N SER A 207 -8.76 20.01 -4.06
CA SER A 207 -9.29 21.35 -4.30
C SER A 207 -9.08 21.69 -5.77
N ILE A 208 -10.15 21.80 -6.55
CA ILE A 208 -10.09 22.11 -7.99
C ILE A 208 -10.72 23.47 -8.26
N ASP A 209 -10.02 24.32 -9.00
CA ASP A 209 -10.60 25.55 -9.54
C ASP A 209 -11.64 25.21 -10.60
N GLN A 210 -12.88 25.63 -10.38
CA GLN A 210 -14.00 25.29 -11.26
C GLN A 210 -13.85 25.89 -12.66
N SER A 211 -13.16 27.02 -12.80
CA SER A 211 -13.01 27.71 -14.08
C SER A 211 -11.93 27.09 -14.98
N SER A 212 -10.78 26.75 -14.40
CA SER A 212 -9.61 26.25 -15.13
C SER A 212 -9.43 24.73 -15.06
N GLY A 213 -10.16 24.04 -14.17
CA GLY A 213 -9.97 22.63 -13.87
C GLY A 213 -8.63 22.31 -13.20
N LYS A 214 -7.87 23.35 -12.79
CA LYS A 214 -6.55 23.18 -12.17
C LYS A 214 -6.68 22.90 -10.69
N ARG A 215 -5.78 22.06 -10.19
CA ARG A 215 -5.65 21.75 -8.77
C ARG A 215 -5.04 22.94 -8.01
N LEU A 216 -5.70 23.33 -6.92
CA LEU A 216 -5.34 24.42 -6.01
C LEU A 216 -4.63 23.84 -4.78
N LEU A 217 -3.32 23.62 -4.90
CA LEU A 217 -2.52 22.97 -3.85
C LEU A 217 -2.53 23.73 -2.53
N GLU A 218 -2.65 25.06 -2.57
CA GLU A 218 -2.71 25.94 -1.40
C GLU A 218 -3.93 25.69 -0.51
N ASN A 219 -5.02 25.15 -1.08
CA ASN A 219 -6.28 24.88 -0.38
C ASN A 219 -6.40 23.42 0.09
N GLU A 220 -5.31 22.65 0.00
CA GLU A 220 -5.26 21.25 0.37
C GLU A 220 -4.56 21.05 1.71
N PHE A 221 -4.85 19.91 2.33
CA PHE A 221 -4.10 19.48 3.50
C PHE A 221 -2.63 19.27 3.12
N LYS A 222 -1.78 19.70 4.05
CA LYS A 222 -0.34 19.60 4.03
C LYS A 222 0.09 18.58 5.06
N PHE A 223 1.04 17.76 4.67
CA PHE A 223 1.53 16.65 5.48
C PHE A 223 3.02 16.81 5.71
N LEU A 224 3.46 16.50 6.93
CA LEU A 224 4.87 16.29 7.22
C LEU A 224 5.26 14.91 6.67
N LEU A 225 6.24 14.88 5.77
CA LEU A 225 6.58 13.69 5.00
C LEU A 225 7.86 13.05 5.56
N LEU A 226 7.70 11.91 6.22
CA LEU A 226 8.79 11.12 6.78
C LEU A 226 9.15 10.01 5.79
N TYR A 227 10.24 10.22 5.04
CA TYR A 227 10.75 9.25 4.08
C TYR A 227 11.76 8.31 4.71
N SER A 228 11.79 7.07 4.22
CA SER A 228 12.88 6.15 4.47
C SER A 228 14.11 6.53 3.63
N PRO A 229 15.32 6.09 4.02
CA PRO A 229 16.51 6.30 3.21
C PRO A 229 16.40 5.68 1.80
N SER A 230 15.68 4.56 1.66
CA SER A 230 15.51 3.90 0.37
C SER A 230 14.63 4.70 -0.58
N GLU A 231 13.55 5.32 -0.11
CA GLU A 231 12.68 6.17 -0.92
C GLU A 231 13.47 7.33 -1.55
N ILE A 232 14.29 8.04 -0.75
CA ILE A 232 15.11 9.15 -1.23
C ILE A 232 16.23 8.66 -2.17
N ALA A 233 16.85 7.52 -1.87
CA ALA A 233 17.89 6.95 -2.72
C ALA A 233 17.36 6.54 -4.11
N ILE A 234 16.19 5.89 -4.14
CA ILE A 234 15.52 5.47 -5.39
C ILE A 234 15.17 6.69 -6.22
N TRP A 235 14.53 7.71 -5.63
CA TRP A 235 14.24 8.97 -6.31
C TRP A 235 15.51 9.63 -6.86
N GLY A 236 16.56 9.72 -6.03
CA GLY A 236 17.79 10.43 -6.35
C GLY A 236 18.67 9.76 -7.42
N MET A 237 18.41 8.50 -7.76
CA MET A 237 19.27 7.67 -8.63
C MET A 237 19.55 8.33 -9.98
N SER A 238 18.52 8.83 -10.65
CA SER A 238 18.64 9.52 -11.95
C SER A 238 18.78 11.03 -11.80
N ILE A 239 18.16 11.61 -10.77
CA ILE A 239 18.12 13.07 -10.54
C ILE A 239 19.51 13.64 -10.28
N LYS A 240 20.41 12.90 -9.62
CA LYS A 240 21.80 13.36 -9.38
C LYS A 240 22.57 13.70 -10.66
N TYR A 241 22.24 13.07 -11.78
CA TYR A 241 22.85 13.32 -13.08
C TYR A 241 22.06 14.37 -13.88
N ASN A 242 20.73 14.32 -13.84
CA ASN A 242 19.86 15.17 -14.67
C ASN A 242 19.62 16.57 -14.09
N ASN A 243 19.58 16.69 -12.76
CA ASN A 243 19.36 17.95 -12.04
C ASN A 243 20.09 17.92 -10.68
N PHE A 244 21.41 18.12 -10.73
CA PHE A 244 22.27 18.04 -9.56
C PHE A 244 21.89 19.04 -8.45
N ALA A 245 21.46 20.25 -8.80
CA ALA A 245 21.07 21.26 -7.81
C ALA A 245 19.84 20.82 -6.99
N LEU A 246 18.81 20.31 -7.67
CA LEU A 246 17.64 19.72 -7.00
C LEU A 246 18.01 18.52 -6.14
N TRP A 247 18.83 17.62 -6.68
CA TRP A 247 19.29 16.45 -5.95
C TRP A 247 20.04 16.84 -4.68
N LEU A 248 21.02 17.74 -4.78
CA LEU A 248 21.85 18.18 -3.66
C LEU A 248 21.00 18.85 -2.58
N GLU A 249 20.04 19.71 -2.95
CA GLU A 249 19.16 20.36 -1.99
C GLU A 249 18.30 19.35 -1.21
N VAL A 250 17.74 18.35 -1.90
CA VAL A 250 16.96 17.29 -1.25
C VAL A 250 17.83 16.45 -0.32
N ILE A 251 19.03 16.04 -0.76
CA ILE A 251 19.95 15.27 0.08
C ILE A 251 20.37 16.06 1.31
N LYS A 252 20.66 17.36 1.17
CA LYS A 252 20.99 18.25 2.29
C LYS A 252 19.86 18.28 3.32
N ARG A 253 18.65 18.57 2.87
CA ARG A 253 17.44 18.63 3.72
C ARG A 253 17.16 17.30 4.42
N TYR A 254 17.21 16.20 3.67
CA TYR A 254 16.95 14.88 4.21
C TYR A 254 17.98 14.47 5.27
N LEU A 255 19.29 14.61 4.99
CA LEU A 255 20.32 14.17 5.93
C LEU A 255 20.36 15.02 7.21
N LYS A 256 19.96 16.30 7.15
CA LYS A 256 19.78 17.13 8.34
C LYS A 256 18.60 16.71 9.20
N THR A 257 17.52 16.25 8.57
CA THR A 257 16.28 15.81 9.25
C THR A 257 16.29 14.32 9.61
N TYR A 258 17.22 13.54 9.07
CA TYR A 258 17.39 12.12 9.33
C TYR A 258 17.41 11.76 10.83
N PRO A 259 18.05 12.51 11.76
CA PRO A 259 17.98 12.19 13.18
C PRO A 259 16.54 12.14 13.74
N LEU A 260 15.65 13.05 13.31
CA LEU A 260 14.24 13.02 13.69
C LEU A 260 13.53 11.78 13.13
N ILE A 261 13.79 11.46 11.86
CA ILE A 261 13.21 10.28 11.18
C ILE A 261 13.70 8.99 11.86
N LEU A 262 14.99 8.89 12.16
CA LEU A 262 15.61 7.79 12.90
C LEU A 262 14.94 7.62 14.27
N ALA A 263 14.79 8.69 15.05
CA ALA A 263 14.13 8.66 16.35
C ALA A 263 12.67 8.18 16.27
N CYS A 264 12.01 8.39 15.13
CA CYS A 264 10.65 7.90 14.90
C CYS A 264 10.59 6.43 14.44
N SER A 265 11.72 5.77 14.17
CA SER A 265 11.79 4.53 13.39
C SER A 265 12.44 3.36 14.12
N PHE A 266 12.50 3.42 15.46
CA PHE A 266 12.90 2.29 16.30
C PHE A 266 11.75 1.30 16.49
N VAL A 267 12.09 0.02 16.54
CA VAL A 267 11.17 -1.08 16.87
C VAL A 267 11.80 -1.94 17.94
N ASN A 268 11.13 -2.00 19.10
CA ASN A 268 11.48 -2.93 20.17
C ASN A 268 10.72 -4.25 19.97
N GLN A 269 11.42 -5.32 19.61
CA GLN A 269 10.83 -6.65 19.41
C GLN A 269 10.68 -7.43 20.71
N SER A 270 11.21 -6.94 21.83
CA SER A 270 11.29 -7.69 23.10
C SER A 270 9.99 -7.72 23.91
N GLY A 271 8.87 -7.19 23.39
CA GLY A 271 7.54 -7.51 23.92
C GLY A 271 6.50 -6.41 23.78
N LYS A 272 5.23 -6.80 23.97
CA LYS A 272 4.06 -5.91 24.06
C LYS A 272 3.98 -5.29 25.46
N VAL A 273 4.92 -4.42 25.80
CA VAL A 273 4.85 -3.65 27.06
C VAL A 273 3.96 -2.41 26.87
N PRO A 274 3.21 -1.98 27.90
CA PRO A 274 2.36 -0.79 27.81
C PRO A 274 3.15 0.49 27.51
N TYR A 275 4.35 0.60 28.10
CA TYR A 275 5.27 1.70 27.88
C TYR A 275 6.22 1.41 26.72
N LYS A 276 6.06 2.17 25.64
CA LYS A 276 6.85 2.06 24.41
C LYS A 276 7.80 3.26 24.31
N GLN A 277 9.04 3.09 24.72
CA GLN A 277 10.06 4.16 24.70
C GLN A 277 10.27 4.72 23.29
N GLU A 278 10.16 3.85 22.27
CA GLU A 278 10.28 4.22 20.86
C GLU A 278 9.15 5.14 20.34
N TYR A 279 8.11 5.39 21.15
CA TYR A 279 7.00 6.28 20.78
C TYR A 279 7.17 7.70 21.32
N ILE A 280 8.16 7.99 22.17
CA ILE A 280 8.36 9.32 22.77
C ILE A 280 8.41 10.41 21.69
N ILE A 281 9.36 10.33 20.75
CA ILE A 281 9.54 11.34 19.70
C ILE A 281 8.37 11.34 18.70
N PRO A 282 7.90 10.20 18.15
CA PRO A 282 6.71 10.16 17.31
C PRO A 282 5.46 10.84 17.90
N GLN A 283 5.18 10.60 19.18
CA GLN A 283 4.01 11.18 19.83
C GLN A 283 4.21 12.68 20.08
N MET A 284 5.40 13.11 20.47
CA MET A 284 5.71 14.54 20.58
C MET A 284 5.61 15.25 19.22
N LEU A 285 6.03 14.61 18.13
CA LEU A 285 5.84 15.11 16.77
C LEU A 285 4.36 15.23 16.40
N MET A 286 3.54 14.25 16.79
CA MET A 286 2.10 14.32 16.63
C MET A 286 1.48 15.50 17.41
N GLN A 287 1.97 15.83 18.60
CA GLN A 287 1.55 17.02 19.36
C GLN A 287 1.91 18.31 18.64
N TRP A 288 3.13 18.38 18.09
CA TRP A 288 3.55 19.52 17.31
C TRP A 288 2.66 19.72 16.08
N VAL A 289 2.33 18.65 15.34
CA VAL A 289 1.39 18.71 14.20
C VAL A 289 0.02 19.19 14.65
N GLN A 290 -0.53 18.66 15.74
CA GLN A 290 -1.84 19.10 16.23
C GLN A 290 -1.86 20.60 16.59
N ARG A 291 -0.80 21.11 17.24
CA ARG A 291 -0.66 22.54 17.59
C ARG A 291 -0.42 23.44 16.38
N ASN A 292 0.17 22.91 15.31
CA ASN A 292 0.50 23.63 14.07
C ASN A 292 -0.43 23.26 12.90
N SER A 293 -1.68 22.87 13.21
CA SER A 293 -2.68 22.41 12.23
C SER A 293 -3.07 23.44 11.16
N SER A 294 -2.68 24.71 11.29
CA SER A 294 -2.82 25.70 10.22
C SER A 294 -1.76 25.55 9.11
N LYS A 295 -0.59 24.99 9.43
CA LYS A 295 0.52 24.76 8.49
C LYS A 295 0.56 23.32 7.99
N VAL A 296 0.37 22.35 8.89
CA VAL A 296 0.49 20.91 8.62
C VAL A 296 -0.63 20.18 9.35
N GLN A 297 -1.45 19.43 8.62
CA GLN A 297 -2.60 18.74 9.20
C GLN A 297 -2.32 17.29 9.53
N GLY A 298 -1.31 16.65 8.93
CA GLY A 298 -1.04 15.22 9.18
C GLY A 298 0.41 14.84 8.96
N ILE A 299 0.70 13.55 9.16
CA ILE A 299 2.02 12.95 8.94
C ILE A 299 1.85 11.81 7.95
N GLU A 300 2.72 11.76 6.94
CA GLU A 300 2.91 10.57 6.11
C GLU A 300 4.21 9.89 6.48
N TYR A 301 4.16 8.57 6.66
CA TYR A 301 5.30 7.82 7.17
C TYR A 301 5.37 6.41 6.56
N PHE A 302 6.60 5.94 6.34
CA PHE A 302 6.85 4.55 5.95
C PHE A 302 6.56 3.59 7.10
N THR A 303 6.26 2.33 6.77
CA THR A 303 5.94 1.31 7.77
C THR A 303 7.16 0.90 8.59
N CYS A 304 6.95 0.74 9.90
CA CYS A 304 7.91 0.09 10.80
C CYS A 304 7.55 -1.39 11.05
N ALA A 305 6.43 -1.89 10.49
CA ALA A 305 6.07 -3.29 10.54
C ALA A 305 7.05 -4.14 9.73
N ASP A 306 7.16 -5.43 10.03
CA ASP A 306 8.06 -6.32 9.30
C ASP A 306 7.52 -6.58 7.89
N ILE A 307 8.28 -6.17 6.88
CA ILE A 307 7.96 -6.34 5.46
C ILE A 307 8.72 -7.52 4.83
N SER A 308 9.54 -8.25 5.59
CA SER A 308 10.35 -9.38 5.09
C SER A 308 9.54 -10.47 4.38
N MET A 309 8.25 -10.54 4.70
CA MET A 309 7.29 -11.51 4.18
C MET A 309 6.72 -11.14 2.81
N ARG A 310 7.05 -9.93 2.33
CA ARG A 310 6.63 -9.36 1.08
C ARG A 310 7.85 -9.17 0.20
N THR A 311 8.12 -10.16 -0.64
CA THR A 311 9.28 -10.15 -1.55
C THR A 311 9.21 -9.08 -2.63
N SER A 312 8.01 -8.59 -2.96
CA SER A 312 7.75 -7.41 -3.78
C SER A 312 7.31 -6.25 -2.87
N GLU A 313 8.26 -5.44 -2.40
CA GLU A 313 7.97 -4.28 -1.58
C GLU A 313 6.97 -3.37 -2.29
N TRP A 314 5.80 -3.17 -1.69
CA TRP A 314 4.96 -2.07 -2.12
C TRP A 314 5.63 -0.79 -1.68
N CYS A 315 5.72 0.18 -2.57
CA CYS A 315 6.08 1.55 -2.24
C CYS A 315 4.91 2.25 -1.48
N ALA A 316 4.28 1.51 -0.56
CA ALA A 316 3.13 1.91 0.24
C ALA A 316 3.57 2.62 1.52
N TYR A 317 2.71 3.50 2.00
CA TYR A 317 2.97 4.31 3.18
C TYR A 317 1.68 4.57 3.95
N ASN A 318 1.84 5.01 5.19
CA ASN A 318 0.75 5.32 6.10
C ASN A 318 0.57 6.82 6.22
N ILE A 319 -0.63 7.22 6.63
CA ILE A 319 -1.05 8.59 6.84
C ILE A 319 -1.79 8.63 8.18
N VAL A 320 -1.48 9.64 8.99
CA VAL A 320 -2.21 9.94 10.21
C VAL A 320 -2.62 11.40 10.23
N ILE A 321 -3.88 11.65 10.56
CA ILE A 321 -4.44 13.00 10.67
C ILE A 321 -5.19 13.10 12.00
N PRO A 322 -4.80 14.00 12.94
CA PRO A 322 -5.54 14.18 14.17
C PRO A 322 -6.95 14.70 13.86
N ALA A 323 -7.93 14.31 14.68
CA ALA A 323 -9.27 14.84 14.58
C ALA A 323 -9.29 16.33 14.99
N ILE A 324 -9.32 17.22 14.00
CA ILE A 324 -9.29 18.67 14.18
C ILE A 324 -10.69 19.29 14.30
N PRO A 325 -10.89 20.33 15.13
CA PRO A 325 -12.16 21.07 15.19
C PRO A 325 -12.41 21.86 13.90
N PRO A 326 -13.67 22.26 13.61
CA PRO A 326 -14.88 21.99 14.41
C PRO A 326 -15.38 20.54 14.28
N TYR A 327 -16.22 20.13 15.23
CA TYR A 327 -16.80 18.78 15.28
C TYR A 327 -18.31 18.82 15.04
N ASP A 328 -18.85 17.79 14.39
CA ASP A 328 -20.28 17.60 14.21
C ASP A 328 -20.97 17.14 15.52
N ASP A 329 -22.29 16.97 15.47
CA ASP A 329 -23.10 16.53 16.63
C ASP A 329 -22.69 15.14 17.15
N LYS A 330 -22.22 14.27 16.25
CA LYS A 330 -21.70 12.94 16.57
C LYS A 330 -20.25 12.96 17.06
N LYS A 331 -19.62 14.15 17.14
CA LYS A 331 -18.23 14.40 17.56
C LYS A 331 -17.16 13.89 16.58
N TYR A 332 -17.49 13.89 15.29
CA TYR A 332 -16.53 13.70 14.20
C TYR A 332 -16.02 15.04 13.66
N SER A 333 -14.79 15.07 13.16
CA SER A 333 -14.13 16.25 12.60
C SER A 333 -14.77 16.64 11.27
N ILE A 334 -15.36 17.83 11.23
CA ILE A 334 -15.98 18.39 10.02
C ILE A 334 -14.93 18.59 8.92
N PRO A 335 -13.75 19.19 9.18
CA PRO A 335 -12.73 19.34 8.13
C PRO A 335 -12.30 18.03 7.48
N LEU A 336 -12.23 16.94 8.26
CA LEU A 336 -11.90 15.63 7.70
C LEU A 336 -13.05 15.06 6.85
N LYS A 337 -14.31 15.20 7.27
CA LYS A 337 -15.47 14.78 6.48
C LYS A 337 -15.58 15.53 5.15
N GLU A 338 -15.20 16.80 5.14
CA GLU A 338 -15.19 17.62 3.93
C GLU A 338 -14.08 17.21 2.95
N LYS A 339 -12.94 16.72 3.45
CA LYS A 339 -11.78 16.35 2.62
C LYS A 339 -11.75 14.90 2.14
N PHE A 340 -12.59 14.03 2.68
CA PHE A 340 -12.63 12.62 2.28
C PHE A 340 -14.03 12.18 1.85
N CYS A 341 -14.09 11.30 0.86
CA CYS A 341 -15.21 10.38 0.65
C CYS A 341 -14.69 8.98 1.00
N TRP A 342 -15.52 8.13 1.60
CA TRP A 342 -15.11 6.77 1.94
C TRP A 342 -16.28 5.81 1.86
N THR A 343 -15.99 4.52 1.66
CA THR A 343 -16.99 3.47 1.52
C THR A 343 -17.54 2.99 2.86
N VAL A 344 -18.75 2.45 2.84
CA VAL A 344 -19.26 1.62 3.94
C VAL A 344 -18.32 0.43 4.21
N PRO A 345 -18.22 -0.07 5.45
CA PRO A 345 -17.24 -1.08 5.78
C PRO A 345 -17.55 -2.42 5.10
N GLN A 346 -16.58 -2.97 4.37
CA GLN A 346 -16.65 -4.28 3.73
C GLN A 346 -16.04 -5.34 4.64
N TYR A 347 -16.78 -6.42 4.91
CA TYR A 347 -16.28 -7.55 5.71
C TYR A 347 -15.37 -8.44 4.87
N TYR A 348 -14.26 -8.89 5.44
CA TYR A 348 -13.37 -9.87 4.85
C TYR A 348 -12.95 -10.90 5.90
N SER A 349 -13.04 -12.18 5.54
CA SER A 349 -12.50 -13.31 6.29
C SER A 349 -11.50 -14.04 5.41
N VAL A 350 -10.29 -14.24 5.91
CA VAL A 350 -9.20 -14.82 5.11
C VAL A 350 -9.55 -16.25 4.67
N PRO A 351 -9.77 -16.51 3.36
CA PRO A 351 -10.44 -17.73 2.89
C PRO A 351 -9.69 -19.05 3.17
N ILE A 352 -8.37 -18.99 3.31
CA ILE A 352 -7.53 -20.17 3.55
C ILE A 352 -7.89 -20.93 4.84
N LEU A 353 -8.50 -20.24 5.81
CA LEU A 353 -8.93 -20.78 7.10
C LEU A 353 -10.37 -21.32 7.06
N ASP A 354 -11.10 -21.10 5.97
CA ASP A 354 -12.46 -21.57 5.78
C ASP A 354 -12.47 -22.91 5.04
N LYS A 355 -12.88 -23.97 5.75
CA LYS A 355 -12.92 -25.32 5.20
C LYS A 355 -13.93 -25.50 4.07
N SER A 356 -15.00 -24.71 4.06
CA SER A 356 -15.99 -24.75 2.98
C SER A 356 -15.43 -24.10 1.71
N TYR A 357 -14.65 -23.04 1.87
CA TYR A 357 -14.04 -22.32 0.76
C TYR A 357 -12.93 -23.13 0.07
N ASN A 358 -12.12 -23.86 0.84
CA ASN A 358 -10.95 -24.57 0.32
C ASN A 358 -11.18 -26.08 0.07
N GLU A 359 -12.44 -26.55 0.05
CA GLU A 359 -12.78 -27.97 -0.11
C GLU A 359 -12.28 -28.57 -1.43
N ALA A 360 -12.55 -27.89 -2.55
CA ALA A 360 -12.11 -28.32 -3.88
C ALA A 360 -10.56 -28.38 -3.97
N ASP A 361 -9.87 -27.39 -3.38
CA ASP A 361 -8.40 -27.38 -3.36
C ASP A 361 -7.85 -28.58 -2.57
N ARG A 362 -8.45 -28.93 -1.43
CA ARG A 362 -8.06 -30.12 -0.65
C ARG A 362 -8.29 -31.42 -1.41
N GLU A 363 -9.42 -31.55 -2.10
CA GLU A 363 -9.71 -32.72 -2.93
C GLU A 363 -8.68 -32.86 -4.07
N TYR A 364 -8.36 -31.76 -4.75
CA TYR A 364 -7.34 -31.72 -5.78
C TYR A 364 -5.98 -32.21 -5.25
N ILE A 365 -5.54 -31.68 -4.10
CA ILE A 365 -4.28 -32.07 -3.46
C ILE A 365 -4.28 -33.57 -3.10
N TYR A 366 -5.37 -34.07 -2.50
CA TYR A 366 -5.50 -35.48 -2.14
C TYR A 366 -5.39 -36.40 -3.37
N ASN A 367 -6.12 -36.07 -4.43
CA ASN A 367 -6.13 -36.83 -5.67
C ASN A 367 -4.75 -36.83 -6.34
N LEU A 368 -4.05 -35.69 -6.35
CA LEU A 368 -2.69 -35.60 -6.89
C LEU A 368 -1.70 -36.45 -6.08
N VAL A 369 -1.73 -36.38 -4.74
CA VAL A 369 -0.85 -37.21 -3.89
C VAL A 369 -1.13 -38.70 -4.10
N SER A 370 -2.39 -39.10 -4.26
CA SER A 370 -2.77 -40.47 -4.61
C SER A 370 -2.19 -40.88 -5.98
N LYS A 371 -2.31 -40.02 -6.99
CA LYS A 371 -1.74 -40.24 -8.33
C LYS A 371 -0.22 -40.43 -8.26
N ILE A 372 0.49 -39.58 -7.52
CA ILE A 372 1.95 -39.70 -7.33
C ILE A 372 2.31 -41.04 -6.68
N ARG A 373 1.66 -41.39 -5.56
CA ARG A 373 1.95 -42.65 -4.84
C ARG A 373 1.69 -43.89 -5.69
N ASN A 374 0.63 -43.86 -6.50
CA ASN A 374 0.32 -44.95 -7.43
C ASN A 374 1.39 -45.05 -8.51
N ALA A 375 1.78 -43.92 -9.12
CA ALA A 375 2.85 -43.90 -10.11
C ALA A 375 4.17 -44.47 -9.54
N MET A 376 4.59 -44.05 -8.35
CA MET A 376 5.80 -44.56 -7.68
C MET A 376 5.75 -46.07 -7.34
N ARG A 377 4.56 -46.67 -7.25
CA ARG A 377 4.40 -48.13 -7.08
C ARG A 377 4.38 -48.88 -8.41
N SER A 378 3.88 -48.24 -9.46
CA SER A 378 3.70 -48.83 -10.79
C SER A 378 4.94 -48.74 -11.67
N PHE A 379 5.80 -47.74 -11.44
CA PHE A 379 6.95 -47.46 -12.30
C PHE A 379 8.23 -47.30 -11.48
N SER A 380 9.36 -47.69 -12.08
CA SER A 380 10.69 -47.33 -11.58
C SER A 380 11.12 -46.01 -12.22
N PHE A 381 11.30 -44.96 -11.42
CA PHE A 381 11.69 -43.63 -11.91
C PHE A 381 13.21 -43.43 -11.83
N PRO A 382 13.80 -42.67 -12.77
CA PRO A 382 15.12 -42.07 -12.58
C PRO A 382 15.24 -41.29 -11.27
N ASP A 383 16.43 -41.26 -10.67
CA ASP A 383 16.66 -40.70 -9.33
C ASP A 383 16.21 -39.23 -9.19
N ASN A 384 16.46 -38.42 -10.23
CA ASN A 384 16.03 -37.02 -10.30
C ASN A 384 14.50 -36.87 -10.27
N TYR A 385 13.77 -37.72 -11.01
CA TYR A 385 12.31 -37.73 -11.05
C TYR A 385 11.73 -38.25 -9.75
N HIS A 386 12.27 -39.34 -9.22
CA HIS A 386 11.87 -39.88 -7.92
C HIS A 386 12.06 -38.86 -6.79
N ALA A 387 13.20 -38.16 -6.76
CA ALA A 387 13.46 -37.09 -5.80
C ALA A 387 12.49 -35.91 -5.97
N ALA A 388 12.14 -35.54 -7.20
CA ALA A 388 11.14 -34.50 -7.47
C ALA A 388 9.75 -34.91 -6.98
N LEU A 389 9.31 -36.15 -7.23
CA LEU A 389 8.02 -36.67 -6.75
C LEU A 389 7.92 -36.65 -5.21
N ILE A 390 9.01 -37.02 -4.50
CA ILE A 390 9.06 -36.91 -3.03
C ILE A 390 8.89 -35.45 -2.59
N LYS A 391 9.59 -34.51 -3.23
CA LYS A 391 9.43 -33.07 -2.93
C LYS A 391 8.01 -32.58 -3.19
N MET A 392 7.39 -33.03 -4.29
CA MET A 392 5.98 -32.72 -4.60
C MET A 392 5.03 -33.23 -3.53
N ILE A 393 5.20 -34.46 -3.05
CA ILE A 393 4.42 -35.01 -1.92
C ILE A 393 4.59 -34.15 -0.66
N ASN A 394 5.83 -33.73 -0.34
CA ASN A 394 6.09 -32.92 0.85
C ASN A 394 5.41 -31.54 0.74
N VAL A 395 5.51 -30.87 -0.41
CA VAL A 395 4.82 -29.60 -0.68
C VAL A 395 3.30 -29.76 -0.52
N CYS A 396 2.73 -30.80 -1.15
CA CYS A 396 1.30 -31.11 -1.05
C CYS A 396 0.88 -31.39 0.40
N GLY A 397 1.68 -32.15 1.16
CA GLY A 397 1.42 -32.47 2.56
C GLY A 397 1.43 -31.24 3.46
N CYS A 398 2.40 -30.33 3.27
CA CYS A 398 2.43 -29.04 3.97
C CYS A 398 1.24 -28.15 3.62
N LEU A 399 0.90 -28.04 2.32
CA LEU A 399 -0.26 -27.27 1.87
C LEU A 399 -1.57 -27.84 2.43
N MET A 400 -1.76 -29.16 2.36
CA MET A 400 -2.94 -29.83 2.91
C MET A 400 -3.07 -29.57 4.40
N SER A 401 -1.97 -29.71 5.16
CA SER A 401 -1.96 -29.43 6.59
C SER A 401 -2.39 -27.98 6.86
N LEU A 402 -1.94 -27.04 6.05
CA LEU A 402 -2.30 -25.63 6.19
C LEU A 402 -3.80 -25.39 5.92
N LEU A 403 -4.37 -26.01 4.88
CA LEU A 403 -5.80 -25.90 4.52
C LEU A 403 -6.76 -26.65 5.48
N GLU A 404 -6.25 -27.63 6.23
CA GLU A 404 -7.04 -28.39 7.22
C GLU A 404 -7.11 -27.69 8.59
N ASN A 405 -6.20 -26.77 8.89
CA ASN A 405 -6.12 -26.10 10.17
C ASN A 405 -7.07 -24.90 10.27
N GLN A 406 -8.00 -24.95 11.23
CA GLN A 406 -8.97 -23.89 11.53
C GLN A 406 -8.59 -23.04 12.76
N SER A 407 -7.56 -23.45 13.51
CA SER A 407 -7.21 -22.81 14.78
C SER A 407 -6.60 -21.42 14.55
N ALA A 408 -6.40 -20.68 15.64
CA ALA A 408 -5.75 -19.36 15.65
C ALA A 408 -4.28 -19.45 15.19
N ILE A 409 -4.07 -19.76 13.90
CA ILE A 409 -2.78 -19.73 13.27
C ILE A 409 -2.43 -18.26 13.09
N ASP A 410 -1.22 -17.92 13.53
CA ASP A 410 -0.59 -16.65 13.22
C ASP A 410 -0.57 -16.47 11.69
N MET A 411 -1.30 -15.47 11.18
CA MET A 411 -1.36 -15.21 9.74
C MET A 411 0.03 -14.90 9.16
N GLN A 412 0.97 -14.45 9.98
CA GLN A 412 2.36 -14.34 9.54
C GLN A 412 2.93 -15.73 9.24
N LEU A 413 2.78 -16.70 10.15
CA LEU A 413 3.24 -18.06 9.90
C LEU A 413 2.62 -18.67 8.64
N VAL A 414 1.32 -18.44 8.39
CA VAL A 414 0.64 -18.87 7.17
C VAL A 414 1.34 -18.33 5.93
N LEU A 415 1.58 -17.02 5.88
CA LEU A 415 2.25 -16.35 4.75
C LEU A 415 3.69 -16.84 4.55
N GLN A 416 4.44 -17.08 5.64
CA GLN A 416 5.80 -17.65 5.57
C GLN A 416 5.80 -19.05 4.97
N ILE A 417 4.85 -19.90 5.37
CA ILE A 417 4.69 -21.23 4.81
C ILE A 417 4.36 -21.13 3.31
N LEU A 418 3.39 -20.31 2.91
CA LEU A 418 3.02 -20.13 1.49
C LEU A 418 4.20 -19.63 0.65
N ASN A 419 4.99 -18.68 1.15
CA ASN A 419 6.21 -18.22 0.49
C ASN A 419 7.24 -19.34 0.37
N SER A 420 7.45 -20.13 1.42
CA SER A 420 8.37 -21.27 1.38
C SER A 420 7.91 -22.34 0.37
N LEU A 421 6.61 -22.63 0.31
CA LEU A 421 6.06 -23.57 -0.69
C LEU A 421 6.27 -23.05 -2.11
N SER A 422 6.06 -21.74 -2.34
CA SER A 422 6.31 -21.10 -3.64
C SER A 422 7.78 -21.21 -4.08
N GLU A 423 8.73 -21.00 -3.16
CA GLU A 423 10.16 -21.17 -3.45
C GLU A 423 10.55 -22.64 -3.71
N ASN A 424 9.94 -23.58 -2.99
CA ASN A 424 10.15 -25.01 -3.23
C ASN A 424 9.68 -25.44 -4.63
N ILE A 425 8.51 -24.94 -5.07
CA ILE A 425 8.00 -25.16 -6.43
C ILE A 425 8.94 -24.53 -7.46
N SER A 426 9.36 -23.29 -7.23
CA SER A 426 10.33 -22.60 -8.09
C SER A 426 11.65 -23.39 -8.20
N GLY A 427 12.10 -24.01 -7.10
CA GLY A 427 13.25 -24.91 -7.08
C GLY A 427 13.07 -26.14 -7.96
N ILE A 428 11.90 -26.78 -7.94
CA ILE A 428 11.56 -27.91 -8.82
C ILE A 428 11.52 -27.45 -10.29
N ARG A 429 10.95 -26.27 -10.56
CA ARG A 429 10.89 -25.69 -11.91
C ARG A 429 12.26 -25.43 -12.52
N ARG A 430 13.21 -24.95 -11.71
CA ARG A 430 14.59 -24.69 -12.15
C ARG A 430 15.35 -25.97 -12.56
N LEU A 431 14.89 -27.16 -12.15
CA LEU A 431 15.48 -28.43 -12.58
C LEU A 431 15.13 -28.78 -14.04
N GLN A 432 14.15 -28.11 -14.66
CA GLN A 432 13.76 -28.32 -16.08
C GLN A 432 13.49 -29.78 -16.47
N LEU A 433 13.00 -30.58 -15.52
CA LEU A 433 12.79 -32.03 -15.67
C LEU A 433 11.79 -32.38 -16.78
N ASP A 434 10.91 -31.45 -17.14
CA ASP A 434 9.94 -31.57 -18.23
C ASP A 434 10.60 -31.55 -19.62
N LYS A 435 11.76 -30.88 -19.76
CA LYS A 435 12.49 -30.74 -21.03
C LYS A 435 13.52 -31.83 -21.25
N ASP A 436 13.94 -32.51 -20.20
CA ASP A 436 14.95 -33.57 -20.26
C ASP A 436 14.35 -34.95 -20.57
N ILE A 437 13.02 -35.08 -20.67
CA ILE A 437 12.34 -36.38 -20.92
C ILE A 437 12.85 -37.06 -22.20
N GLU A 438 12.99 -36.33 -23.31
CA GLU A 438 13.50 -36.89 -24.57
C GLU A 438 14.97 -37.28 -24.51
N LYS A 439 15.74 -36.64 -23.62
CA LYS A 439 17.18 -36.89 -23.43
C LYS A 439 17.41 -38.10 -22.53
N GLU A 440 16.60 -38.25 -21.48
CA GLU A 440 16.59 -39.42 -20.61
C GLU A 440 16.17 -40.69 -21.38
N ILE A 441 15.15 -40.61 -22.23
CA ILE A 441 14.71 -41.73 -23.08
C ILE A 441 15.82 -42.18 -24.07
N ARG A 442 16.69 -41.27 -24.52
CA ARG A 442 17.79 -41.58 -25.47
C ARG A 442 19.05 -42.15 -24.82
N ASN A 443 19.26 -41.93 -23.52
CA ASN A 443 20.50 -42.33 -22.85
C ASN A 443 20.48 -43.80 -22.37
N ASP A 444 19.32 -44.46 -22.37
CA ASP A 444 19.18 -45.83 -21.86
C ASP A 444 19.09 -46.84 -23.03
N GLU A 445 20.24 -47.29 -23.52
CA GLU A 445 20.35 -48.20 -24.70
C GLU A 445 20.08 -49.70 -24.38
N LEU A 446 19.54 -50.08 -23.22
CA LEU A 446 19.24 -51.49 -22.90
C LEU A 446 17.89 -51.70 -22.20
N VAL A 447 17.10 -52.65 -22.75
CA VAL A 447 15.90 -53.32 -22.19
C VAL A 447 15.11 -52.51 -21.14
N GLY A 448 14.13 -51.73 -21.60
CA GLY A 448 13.24 -50.96 -20.70
C GLY A 448 12.55 -49.77 -21.34
N GLU A 449 12.86 -49.42 -22.61
CA GLU A 449 12.41 -48.19 -23.29
C GLU A 449 10.90 -47.90 -23.16
N LYS A 450 10.05 -48.93 -23.20
CA LYS A 450 8.59 -48.77 -23.01
C LYS A 450 8.22 -48.42 -21.57
N GLU A 451 8.80 -49.11 -20.59
CA GLU A 451 8.54 -48.87 -19.16
C GLU A 451 9.09 -47.50 -18.73
N LEU A 452 10.27 -47.12 -19.21
CA LEU A 452 10.86 -45.81 -18.98
C LEU A 452 10.03 -44.70 -19.63
N LYS A 453 9.55 -44.91 -20.86
CA LYS A 453 8.66 -43.97 -21.55
C LYS A 453 7.33 -43.80 -20.82
N ASP A 454 6.71 -44.89 -20.39
CA ASP A 454 5.46 -44.85 -19.63
C ASP A 454 5.67 -44.14 -18.27
N ALA A 455 6.80 -44.35 -17.60
CA ALA A 455 7.20 -43.62 -16.40
C ALA A 455 7.38 -42.12 -16.67
N CYS A 456 8.09 -41.75 -17.74
CA CYS A 456 8.30 -40.35 -18.11
C CYS A 456 6.99 -39.63 -18.46
N CYS A 457 6.09 -40.28 -19.22
CA CYS A 457 4.77 -39.75 -19.52
C CYS A 457 3.95 -39.54 -18.23
N SER A 458 3.95 -40.52 -17.33
CA SER A 458 3.29 -40.44 -16.03
C SER A 458 3.84 -39.29 -15.18
N PHE A 459 5.17 -39.12 -15.15
CA PHE A 459 5.83 -37.99 -14.48
C PHE A 459 5.40 -36.66 -15.09
N GLN A 460 5.37 -36.55 -16.42
CA GLN A 460 5.00 -35.31 -17.12
C GLN A 460 3.57 -34.86 -16.78
N GLU A 461 2.62 -35.79 -16.74
CA GLU A 461 1.25 -35.49 -16.33
C GLU A 461 1.16 -34.99 -14.88
N ILE A 462 1.89 -35.65 -13.96
CA ILE A 462 1.98 -35.23 -12.56
C ILE A 462 2.62 -33.84 -12.47
N TYR A 463 3.71 -33.62 -13.19
CA TYR A 463 4.45 -32.37 -13.22
C TYR A 463 3.55 -31.21 -13.69
N ASN A 464 2.78 -31.41 -14.76
CA ASN A 464 1.82 -30.42 -15.27
C ASN A 464 0.65 -30.16 -14.30
N SER A 465 0.31 -31.12 -13.44
CA SER A 465 -0.69 -30.96 -12.38
C SER A 465 -0.13 -30.22 -11.15
N PHE A 466 1.19 -30.02 -11.09
CA PHE A 466 1.91 -29.45 -9.96
C PHE A 466 2.47 -28.04 -10.28
N VAL A 467 3.12 -27.88 -11.44
CA VAL A 467 3.73 -26.63 -11.93
C VAL A 467 2.86 -26.01 -13.03
N ASP A 468 2.77 -24.68 -13.05
CA ASP A 468 2.03 -23.95 -14.06
C ASP A 468 2.76 -23.89 -15.41
N ASN A 469 2.39 -24.80 -16.31
CA ASN A 469 2.88 -24.90 -17.69
C ASN A 469 1.86 -24.45 -18.75
N SER A 470 0.60 -24.17 -18.37
CA SER A 470 -0.45 -23.72 -19.30
C SER A 470 -1.43 -22.76 -18.61
N SER A 471 -1.91 -21.75 -19.34
CA SER A 471 -2.68 -20.63 -18.77
C SER A 471 -4.05 -21.01 -18.17
N PHE A 472 -4.50 -22.27 -18.31
CA PHE A 472 -5.90 -22.66 -18.05
C PHE A 472 -6.12 -23.91 -17.18
N SER A 473 -5.07 -24.64 -16.77
CA SER A 473 -5.23 -25.82 -15.91
C SER A 473 -4.99 -25.50 -14.43
N GLU A 474 -5.86 -25.99 -13.55
CA GLU A 474 -5.63 -25.98 -12.10
C GLU A 474 -4.36 -26.78 -11.75
N CYS A 475 -3.53 -26.24 -10.86
CA CYS A 475 -2.30 -26.90 -10.42
C CYS A 475 -1.89 -26.40 -9.01
N ILE A 476 -0.97 -27.11 -8.35
CA ILE A 476 -0.52 -26.77 -6.99
C ILE A 476 0.10 -25.37 -6.91
N GLU A 477 0.91 -24.96 -7.90
CA GLU A 477 1.48 -23.61 -7.99
C GLU A 477 0.40 -22.51 -7.99
N ARG A 478 -0.69 -22.73 -8.74
CA ARG A 478 -1.84 -21.81 -8.79
C ARG A 478 -2.63 -21.80 -7.49
N ILE A 479 -2.84 -22.96 -6.86
CA ILE A 479 -3.52 -23.05 -5.56
C ILE A 479 -2.74 -22.27 -4.49
N ILE A 480 -1.41 -22.41 -4.44
CA ILE A 480 -0.57 -21.64 -3.50
C ILE A 480 -0.64 -20.14 -3.79
N SER A 481 -0.56 -19.75 -5.07
CA SER A 481 -0.65 -18.34 -5.48
C SER A 481 -2.01 -17.74 -5.11
N LYS A 482 -3.10 -18.44 -5.42
CA LYS A 482 -4.49 -18.10 -5.04
C LYS A 482 -4.62 -17.83 -3.55
N HIS A 483 -4.16 -18.78 -2.72
CA HIS A 483 -4.25 -18.65 -1.27
C HIS A 483 -3.34 -17.54 -0.71
N LYS A 484 -2.20 -17.27 -1.34
CA LYS A 484 -1.34 -16.14 -1.01
C LYS A 484 -2.01 -14.81 -1.34
N ASP A 485 -2.58 -14.67 -2.54
CA ASP A 485 -3.30 -13.46 -2.98
C ASP A 485 -4.49 -13.16 -2.06
N PHE A 486 -5.26 -14.20 -1.70
CA PHE A 486 -6.37 -14.07 -0.76
C PHE A 486 -5.94 -13.71 0.66
N CYS A 487 -4.78 -14.17 1.13
CA CYS A 487 -4.28 -13.71 2.43
C CYS A 487 -4.05 -12.21 2.44
N TRP A 488 -3.46 -11.67 1.37
CA TRP A 488 -3.17 -10.26 1.28
C TRP A 488 -4.36 -9.40 0.88
N ASN A 489 -5.37 -9.96 0.20
CA ASN A 489 -6.51 -9.21 -0.32
C ASN A 489 -6.07 -8.06 -1.26
N ASP A 490 -5.00 -8.32 -2.03
CA ASP A 490 -4.40 -7.36 -2.97
C ASP A 490 -5.33 -7.04 -4.15
N LEU A 491 -6.20 -7.99 -4.46
CA LEU A 491 -7.19 -7.95 -5.55
C LEU A 491 -8.61 -7.73 -5.02
N HIS A 492 -8.75 -7.03 -3.89
CA HIS A 492 -10.05 -6.64 -3.35
C HIS A 492 -10.89 -5.94 -4.44
N PRO A 493 -12.21 -6.17 -4.46
CA PRO A 493 -13.07 -5.52 -5.42
C PRO A 493 -13.14 -4.02 -5.12
N HIS A 494 -12.60 -3.21 -6.03
CA HIS A 494 -12.78 -1.77 -6.04
C HIS A 494 -13.94 -1.41 -6.96
N SER A 495 -14.74 -0.42 -6.56
CA SER A 495 -15.70 0.21 -7.46
C SER A 495 -15.84 1.70 -7.19
N GLU A 496 -15.95 2.49 -8.25
CA GLU A 496 -16.24 3.93 -8.19
C GLU A 496 -17.26 4.34 -9.24
N ILE A 497 -17.91 5.49 -9.01
CA ILE A 497 -18.82 6.11 -9.96
C ILE A 497 -18.11 7.23 -10.72
N ILE A 498 -18.04 7.11 -12.05
CA ILE A 498 -17.74 8.24 -12.92
C ILE A 498 -19.05 8.97 -13.21
N LEU A 499 -19.15 10.20 -12.72
CA LEU A 499 -20.24 11.12 -13.00
C LEU A 499 -19.90 11.94 -14.25
N ILE A 500 -20.58 11.64 -15.36
CA ILE A 500 -20.41 12.36 -16.62
C ILE A 500 -21.43 13.49 -16.68
N CYS A 501 -20.95 14.72 -16.87
CA CYS A 501 -21.79 15.91 -16.96
C CYS A 501 -21.40 16.78 -18.17
N TYR A 502 -22.39 17.39 -18.81
CA TYR A 502 -22.16 18.40 -19.84
C TYR A 502 -22.13 19.80 -19.22
N ARG A 503 -23.10 20.12 -18.35
CA ARG A 503 -23.20 21.44 -17.71
C ARG A 503 -22.71 21.41 -16.27
N ASP A 504 -22.04 22.48 -15.84
CA ASP A 504 -21.41 22.50 -14.51
C ASP A 504 -22.40 22.39 -13.35
N TYR A 505 -23.62 22.92 -13.50
CA TYR A 505 -24.63 22.87 -12.43
C TYR A 505 -25.24 21.48 -12.24
N GLU A 506 -25.05 20.55 -13.17
CA GLU A 506 -25.66 19.20 -13.14
C GLU A 506 -25.01 18.27 -12.10
N LYS A 507 -23.86 18.66 -11.54
CA LYS A 507 -23.04 17.80 -10.69
C LYS A 507 -23.28 17.97 -9.18
N ASP A 508 -23.75 19.13 -8.73
CA ASP A 508 -23.72 19.49 -7.30
C ASP A 508 -24.62 18.57 -6.44
N ASP A 509 -25.88 18.38 -6.86
CA ASP A 509 -26.82 17.49 -6.16
C ASP A 509 -26.41 16.01 -6.23
N PRO A 510 -25.99 15.45 -7.39
CA PRO A 510 -25.40 14.12 -7.48
C PRO A 510 -24.19 13.90 -6.57
N ILE A 511 -23.22 14.81 -6.57
CA ILE A 511 -22.00 14.72 -5.74
C ILE A 511 -22.40 14.72 -4.27
N LYS A 512 -23.31 15.61 -3.87
CA LYS A 512 -23.82 15.64 -2.49
C LYS A 512 -24.42 14.30 -2.10
N TRP A 513 -25.29 13.73 -2.95
CA TRP A 513 -25.90 12.43 -2.71
C TRP A 513 -24.88 11.30 -2.62
N LEU A 514 -23.91 11.23 -3.54
CA LEU A 514 -22.84 10.22 -3.53
C LEU A 514 -21.99 10.31 -2.26
N ASN A 515 -21.66 11.52 -1.82
CA ASN A 515 -20.93 11.76 -0.57
C ASN A 515 -21.72 11.32 0.67
N GLU A 516 -23.00 11.69 0.76
CA GLU A 516 -23.88 11.34 1.88
C GLU A 516 -24.10 9.82 1.98
N ASN A 517 -24.02 9.11 0.84
CA ASN A 517 -24.18 7.66 0.75
C ASN A 517 -22.86 6.90 0.66
N HIS A 518 -21.72 7.54 0.94
CA HIS A 518 -20.43 6.85 1.02
C HIS A 518 -20.02 6.13 -0.28
N VAL A 519 -20.32 6.73 -1.43
CA VAL A 519 -19.98 6.21 -2.75
C VAL A 519 -18.80 6.98 -3.33
N LEU A 520 -17.69 6.29 -3.59
CA LEU A 520 -16.52 6.88 -4.25
C LEU A 520 -16.87 7.33 -5.66
N HIS A 521 -16.37 8.49 -6.08
CA HIS A 521 -16.74 9.04 -7.36
C HIS A 521 -15.71 9.99 -7.96
N SER A 522 -15.65 10.01 -9.28
CA SER A 522 -14.90 10.99 -10.06
C SER A 522 -15.84 11.71 -11.04
N ILE A 523 -15.41 12.86 -11.53
CA ILE A 523 -16.23 13.69 -12.41
C ILE A 523 -15.54 13.77 -13.77
N PHE A 524 -16.28 13.49 -14.83
CA PHE A 524 -15.82 13.67 -16.20
C PHE A 524 -16.73 14.68 -16.91
N LYS A 525 -16.20 15.88 -17.15
CA LYS A 525 -16.92 16.91 -17.91
C LYS A 525 -16.73 16.68 -19.40
N ILE A 526 -17.84 16.50 -20.12
CA ILE A 526 -17.86 16.37 -21.57
C ILE A 526 -18.06 17.73 -22.24
N ASP A 527 -17.55 17.83 -23.47
CA ASP A 527 -17.66 18.95 -24.38
C ASP A 527 -17.74 18.45 -25.83
N SER A 528 -17.87 19.34 -26.82
CA SER A 528 -17.90 18.96 -28.24
C SER A 528 -16.53 18.58 -28.81
N SER A 529 -15.53 18.26 -27.97
CA SER A 529 -14.21 17.82 -28.46
C SER A 529 -14.22 16.35 -28.87
N GLY A 530 -13.32 15.98 -29.78
CA GLY A 530 -13.15 14.58 -30.19
C GLY A 530 -12.82 13.65 -29.02
N LYS A 531 -12.13 14.14 -27.98
CA LYS A 531 -11.81 13.36 -26.78
C LYS A 531 -13.08 12.96 -26.01
N SER A 532 -14.02 13.87 -25.85
CA SER A 532 -15.30 13.60 -25.19
C SER A 532 -16.16 12.60 -25.97
N ILE A 533 -16.17 12.74 -27.31
CA ILE A 533 -16.88 11.82 -28.20
C ILE A 533 -16.28 10.40 -28.12
N GLU A 534 -14.96 10.28 -28.22
CA GLU A 534 -14.25 9.00 -28.10
C GLU A 534 -14.52 8.34 -26.74
N TYR A 535 -14.54 9.13 -25.67
CA TYR A 535 -14.81 8.64 -24.32
C TYR A 535 -16.24 8.09 -24.18
N LEU A 536 -17.26 8.80 -24.68
CA LEU A 536 -18.66 8.34 -24.64
C LEU A 536 -18.84 7.06 -25.47
N LYS A 537 -18.24 6.97 -26.66
CA LYS A 537 -18.25 5.76 -27.49
C LYS A 537 -17.61 4.57 -26.78
N LYS A 538 -16.46 4.79 -26.15
CA LYS A 538 -15.77 3.76 -25.38
C LYS A 538 -16.64 3.25 -24.23
N ILE A 539 -17.25 4.14 -23.47
CA ILE A 539 -18.13 3.74 -22.36
C ILE A 539 -19.35 2.96 -22.86
N ALA A 540 -20.00 3.43 -23.93
CA ALA A 540 -21.14 2.71 -24.49
C ALA A 540 -20.76 1.29 -24.95
N LEU A 541 -19.61 1.15 -25.60
CA LEU A 541 -19.05 -0.14 -26.00
C LEU A 541 -18.73 -1.03 -24.80
N ASP A 542 -17.97 -0.51 -23.83
CA ASP A 542 -17.51 -1.27 -22.66
C ASP A 542 -18.67 -1.68 -21.74
N ALA A 543 -19.74 -0.87 -21.67
CA ALA A 543 -20.96 -1.18 -20.92
C ALA A 543 -21.99 -2.01 -21.71
N GLU A 544 -21.73 -2.29 -23.00
CA GLU A 544 -22.64 -2.99 -23.92
C GLU A 544 -24.01 -2.31 -24.07
N VAL A 545 -24.05 -0.97 -24.15
CA VAL A 545 -25.27 -0.17 -24.34
C VAL A 545 -25.26 0.57 -25.68
N SER A 546 -26.43 1.00 -26.15
CA SER A 546 -26.51 1.78 -27.38
C SER A 546 -26.11 3.23 -27.13
N LEU A 547 -25.37 3.85 -28.06
CA LEU A 547 -25.14 5.31 -28.03
C LEU A 547 -26.45 6.08 -28.10
N ASP A 548 -27.48 5.51 -28.73
CA ASP A 548 -28.81 6.10 -28.82
C ASP A 548 -29.41 6.35 -27.42
N ASP A 549 -29.05 5.55 -26.41
CA ASP A 549 -29.55 5.70 -25.04
C ASP A 549 -29.10 7.03 -24.42
N PHE A 550 -27.90 7.50 -24.77
CA PHE A 550 -27.33 8.76 -24.25
C PHE A 550 -28.03 10.01 -24.80
N TRP A 551 -28.66 9.93 -25.97
CA TRP A 551 -29.43 11.05 -26.56
C TRP A 551 -30.95 10.80 -26.55
N GLY A 552 -31.40 9.57 -26.37
CA GLY A 552 -32.81 9.17 -26.53
C GLY A 552 -33.30 9.19 -27.98
N CYS A 553 -32.39 9.22 -28.95
CA CYS A 553 -32.67 9.19 -30.38
C CYS A 553 -31.52 8.52 -31.13
N HIS A 554 -31.72 8.22 -32.41
CA HIS A 554 -30.68 7.63 -33.24
C HIS A 554 -29.48 8.57 -33.38
N VAL A 555 -28.30 8.06 -33.05
CA VAL A 555 -27.00 8.73 -33.20
C VAL A 555 -26.39 8.33 -34.53
N GLU A 556 -25.99 9.33 -35.33
CA GLU A 556 -25.37 9.12 -36.63
C GLU A 556 -23.83 9.05 -36.51
N ASP A 557 -23.10 9.97 -37.15
CA ASP A 557 -21.64 10.02 -37.14
C ASP A 557 -21.07 10.98 -36.07
N ASP A 558 -19.75 11.10 -36.04
CA ASP A 558 -19.04 11.96 -35.09
C ASP A 558 -19.38 13.44 -35.27
N GLU A 559 -19.71 13.88 -36.50
CA GLU A 559 -20.16 15.25 -36.74
C GLU A 559 -21.54 15.48 -36.12
N TRP A 560 -22.46 14.52 -36.26
CA TRP A 560 -23.75 14.57 -35.60
C TRP A 560 -23.61 14.63 -34.07
N ILE A 561 -22.75 13.79 -33.47
CA ILE A 561 -22.53 13.80 -32.00
C ILE A 561 -21.97 15.16 -31.57
N LYS A 562 -21.03 15.70 -32.33
CA LYS A 562 -20.42 17.00 -32.04
C LYS A 562 -21.44 18.14 -32.08
N ASP A 563 -22.32 18.14 -33.07
CA ASP A 563 -23.36 19.15 -33.28
C ASP A 563 -24.55 19.01 -32.32
N ASN A 564 -24.70 17.84 -31.69
CA ASN A 564 -25.79 17.55 -30.74
C ASN A 564 -25.30 17.29 -29.31
N MET A 565 -24.04 17.61 -28.99
CA MET A 565 -23.45 17.35 -27.66
C MET A 565 -24.22 18.06 -26.54
N ASP A 566 -24.83 19.22 -26.81
CA ASP A 566 -25.64 19.98 -25.86
C ASP A 566 -26.98 19.31 -25.48
N LYS A 567 -27.38 18.28 -26.24
CA LYS A 567 -28.61 17.51 -26.07
C LYS A 567 -28.39 16.14 -25.42
N VAL A 568 -27.15 15.79 -25.10
CA VAL A 568 -26.84 14.56 -24.36
C VAL A 568 -27.60 14.54 -23.03
N LYS A 569 -28.13 13.38 -22.65
CA LYS A 569 -28.86 13.20 -21.39
C LYS A 569 -27.87 13.02 -20.23
N THR A 570 -27.46 14.13 -19.63
CA THR A 570 -26.64 14.16 -18.42
C THR A 570 -27.46 14.50 -17.17
N PRO A 571 -26.99 14.17 -15.95
CA PRO A 571 -25.77 13.41 -15.65
C PRO A 571 -25.88 11.91 -15.96
N ILE A 572 -24.79 11.28 -16.43
CA ILE A 572 -24.69 9.83 -16.61
C ILE A 572 -23.83 9.25 -15.49
N PHE A 573 -24.33 8.22 -14.80
CA PHE A 573 -23.65 7.53 -13.72
C PHE A 573 -23.08 6.22 -14.25
N VAL A 574 -21.75 6.14 -14.32
CA VAL A 574 -21.04 4.97 -14.82
C VAL A 574 -20.29 4.33 -13.68
N LYS A 575 -20.59 3.07 -13.36
CA LYS A 575 -19.85 2.31 -12.37
C LYS A 575 -18.66 1.64 -13.05
N ILE A 576 -17.46 1.94 -12.55
CA ILE A 576 -16.23 1.26 -12.93
C ILE A 576 -15.86 0.32 -11.79
N SER A 577 -15.53 -0.93 -12.11
CA SER A 577 -15.12 -1.93 -11.13
C SER A 577 -13.82 -2.62 -11.55
N ASP A 578 -12.93 -2.85 -10.59
CA ASP A 578 -11.75 -3.68 -10.81
C ASP A 578 -12.20 -5.15 -10.97
N VAL A 579 -11.89 -5.76 -12.11
CA VAL A 579 -12.19 -7.17 -12.40
C VAL A 579 -10.88 -7.95 -12.38
N SER A 580 -10.80 -8.92 -11.47
CA SER A 580 -9.65 -9.82 -11.34
C SER A 580 -10.03 -11.25 -11.73
N ILE A 581 -9.03 -12.14 -11.77
CA ILE A 581 -9.24 -13.57 -11.96
C ILE A 581 -10.09 -14.25 -10.87
N TYR A 582 -10.35 -13.55 -9.76
CA TYR A 582 -11.19 -14.01 -8.65
C TYR A 582 -12.56 -13.32 -8.60
N SER A 583 -12.82 -12.35 -9.48
CA SER A 583 -14.14 -11.70 -9.57
C SER A 583 -15.20 -12.70 -10.04
N LYS A 584 -16.46 -12.50 -9.64
CA LYS A 584 -17.58 -13.33 -10.13
C LYS A 584 -17.67 -13.20 -11.66
N PRO A 585 -17.99 -14.28 -12.41
CA PRO A 585 -18.02 -14.25 -13.89
C PRO A 585 -18.90 -13.14 -14.50
N GLU A 586 -19.95 -12.73 -13.79
CA GLU A 586 -20.90 -11.71 -14.23
C GLU A 586 -20.46 -10.28 -13.89
N THR A 587 -19.32 -10.11 -13.20
CA THR A 587 -18.84 -8.77 -12.80
C THR A 587 -18.37 -8.02 -14.03
N LYS A 588 -19.12 -6.98 -14.43
CA LYS A 588 -18.70 -6.08 -15.49
C LYS A 588 -17.69 -5.06 -14.98
N SER A 589 -16.67 -4.75 -15.78
CA SER A 589 -15.72 -3.68 -15.48
C SER A 589 -16.33 -2.29 -15.65
N VAL A 590 -17.33 -2.15 -16.54
CA VAL A 590 -18.06 -0.91 -16.82
C VAL A 590 -19.56 -1.21 -16.86
N GLU A 591 -20.35 -0.41 -16.15
CA GLU A 591 -21.81 -0.52 -16.14
C GLU A 591 -22.46 0.88 -16.13
N ILE A 592 -23.50 1.10 -16.96
CA ILE A 592 -24.36 2.27 -16.85
C ILE A 592 -25.38 2.06 -15.74
N VAL A 593 -25.22 2.80 -14.64
CA VAL A 593 -26.11 2.74 -13.49
C VAL A 593 -27.39 3.50 -13.80
N SER A 594 -27.27 4.76 -14.23
CA SER A 594 -28.40 5.63 -14.53
C SER A 594 -28.01 6.69 -15.58
N ILE A 595 -28.97 7.03 -16.44
CA ILE A 595 -28.93 8.21 -17.32
C ILE A 595 -29.94 9.20 -16.77
N GLY A 596 -29.45 10.32 -16.25
CA GLY A 596 -30.22 11.24 -15.41
C GLY A 596 -30.05 10.94 -13.91
N PHE A 597 -30.42 11.92 -13.09
CA PHE A 597 -30.33 11.82 -11.63
C PHE A 597 -31.64 11.33 -11.03
N ASP A 598 -31.75 10.00 -10.89
CA ASP A 598 -32.84 9.32 -10.20
C ASP A 598 -32.31 8.66 -8.93
N LYS A 599 -32.73 9.17 -7.76
CA LYS A 599 -32.23 8.71 -6.46
C LYS A 599 -32.67 7.29 -6.13
N ASP A 600 -33.85 6.87 -6.60
CA ASP A 600 -34.40 5.54 -6.31
C ASP A 600 -33.61 4.50 -7.11
N ILE A 601 -33.37 4.75 -8.40
CA ILE A 601 -32.52 3.89 -9.24
C ILE A 601 -31.10 3.79 -8.68
N LEU A 602 -30.51 4.92 -8.26
CA LEU A 602 -29.16 4.93 -7.69
C LEU A 602 -29.10 4.18 -6.36
N PHE A 603 -30.11 4.33 -5.51
CA PHE A 603 -30.19 3.60 -4.24
C PHE A 603 -30.29 2.09 -4.49
N ASP A 604 -31.18 1.66 -5.38
CA ASP A 604 -31.42 0.26 -5.70
C ASP A 604 -30.21 -0.42 -6.35
N LYS A 605 -29.47 0.29 -7.21
CA LYS A 605 -28.33 -0.29 -7.93
C LYS A 605 -26.99 -0.21 -7.19
N LEU A 606 -26.84 0.73 -6.25
CA LEU A 606 -25.56 0.97 -5.57
C LEU A 606 -25.52 0.57 -4.11
N LEU A 607 -26.68 0.54 -3.43
CA LEU A 607 -26.75 0.39 -1.97
C LEU A 607 -27.59 -0.80 -1.51
N CYS A 608 -28.40 -1.39 -2.39
CA CYS A 608 -29.12 -2.65 -2.18
C CYS A 608 -28.37 -3.81 -2.84
#